data_AF-A0A1I1G416-F1
#
_entry.id   AF-A0A1I1G416-F1
#
_cell.length_a   1.000
_cell.length_b   1.000
_cell.length_c   1.000
_cell.angle_alpha   90.00
_cell.angle_beta   90.00
_cell.angle_gamma   90.00
#
_symmetry.space_group_name_H-M   'P 1'
#
loop_
_entity.id
_entity.type
_entity.pdbx_description
1 polymer ?
#
loop_
_entity_poly.entity_id
_entity_poly.type
_entity_poly.pdbx_seq_one_letter_code
_entity_poly.pdbx_strand_id
1 'polypeptide(L)'
;MIKSIFKFGIASFVLISCKEYKNENSDSGSYSFNKGKSRVEMKILSGHNYLIYDTPIKTNFEWTNIDSKTSSIIGTGIRILETKNGVTKTEINVPENILKSDTLYIKLNFRINGENTRTEFRVPIKTKR
;
A
#
# COMPACT_ATOMS: atom_id res chain seq x y z
N MET A 1 35.61 -3.47 -56.10
CA MET A 1 34.33 -3.29 -55.39
C MET A 1 34.31 -4.24 -54.18
N ILE A 2 34.58 -3.74 -52.99
CA ILE A 2 34.58 -4.54 -51.75
C ILE A 2 33.18 -4.39 -51.12
N LYS A 3 32.43 -5.49 -51.06
CA LYS A 3 31.10 -5.53 -50.44
C LYS A 3 31.26 -5.64 -48.92
N SER A 4 30.92 -4.55 -48.22
CA SER A 4 30.74 -4.49 -46.78
C SER A 4 29.48 -5.28 -46.39
N ILE A 5 29.58 -6.18 -45.40
CA ILE A 5 28.42 -6.78 -44.73
C ILE A 5 28.70 -6.72 -43.22
N PHE A 6 28.32 -5.59 -42.63
CA PHE A 6 28.17 -5.44 -41.18
C PHE A 6 26.95 -6.27 -40.74
N LYS A 7 27.17 -7.34 -39.98
CA LYS A 7 26.08 -8.02 -39.27
C LYS A 7 26.00 -7.47 -37.84
N PHE A 8 25.12 -6.51 -37.63
CA PHE A 8 24.68 -6.11 -36.29
C PHE A 8 23.73 -7.18 -35.76
N GLY A 9 24.23 -8.06 -34.88
CA GLY A 9 23.40 -8.94 -34.06
C GLY A 9 22.78 -8.14 -32.92
N ILE A 10 21.48 -7.88 -32.99
CA ILE A 10 20.73 -7.23 -31.91
C ILE A 10 20.56 -8.26 -30.78
N ALA A 11 21.39 -8.13 -29.74
CA ALA A 11 21.19 -8.85 -28.49
C ALA A 11 19.97 -8.26 -27.78
N SER A 12 18.83 -8.95 -27.81
CA SER A 12 17.67 -8.62 -26.98
C SER A 12 18.00 -8.92 -25.52
N PHE A 13 18.41 -7.89 -24.78
CA PHE A 13 18.41 -7.89 -23.32
C PHE A 13 16.96 -7.91 -22.85
N VAL A 14 16.43 -9.11 -22.58
CA VAL A 14 15.19 -9.25 -21.82
C VAL A 14 15.55 -8.92 -20.37
N LEU A 15 15.46 -7.63 -20.02
CA LEU A 15 15.48 -7.18 -18.63
C LEU A 15 14.20 -7.69 -17.97
N ILE A 16 14.28 -8.89 -17.39
CA ILE A 16 13.29 -9.37 -16.42
C ILE A 16 13.43 -8.44 -15.22
N SER A 17 12.71 -7.33 -15.26
CA SER A 17 12.63 -6.38 -14.16
C SER A 17 11.95 -7.08 -13.00
N CYS A 18 12.76 -7.62 -12.08
CA CYS A 18 12.37 -7.79 -10.69
C CYS A 18 12.06 -6.39 -10.14
N LYS A 19 10.82 -5.92 -10.34
CA LYS A 19 10.29 -4.78 -9.60
C LYS A 19 10.13 -5.22 -8.15
N GLU A 20 11.15 -4.97 -7.34
CA GLU A 20 10.97 -4.88 -5.90
C GLU A 20 9.87 -3.85 -5.64
N TYR A 21 8.81 -4.30 -4.97
CA TYR A 21 7.67 -3.48 -4.59
C TYR A 21 8.13 -2.47 -3.54
N LYS A 22 8.43 -1.25 -3.95
CA LYS A 22 8.73 -0.15 -3.02
C LYS A 22 7.44 0.44 -2.48
N ASN A 23 7.25 0.32 -1.17
CA ASN A 23 6.28 1.14 -0.44
C ASN A 23 6.79 2.58 -0.46
N GLU A 24 6.09 3.47 -1.16
CA GLU A 24 6.37 4.90 -1.13
C GLU A 24 5.59 5.50 0.05
N ASN A 25 6.32 5.83 1.12
CA ASN A 25 5.78 6.62 2.23
C ASN A 25 5.96 8.10 1.88
N SER A 26 4.89 8.89 1.89
CA SER A 26 4.99 10.33 1.74
C SER A 26 4.98 11.04 3.09
N ASP A 27 5.65 12.19 3.18
CA ASP A 27 5.59 13.07 4.36
C ASP A 27 4.16 13.55 4.69
N SER A 28 3.23 13.41 3.73
CA SER A 28 1.82 13.78 3.85
C SER A 28 0.92 12.74 4.53
N GLY A 29 1.47 11.65 5.07
CA GLY A 29 0.69 10.58 5.71
C GLY A 29 -0.10 9.72 4.74
N SER A 30 0.39 9.63 3.50
CA SER A 30 -0.08 8.70 2.49
C SER A 30 0.87 7.51 2.37
N TYR A 31 0.28 6.32 2.24
CA TYR A 31 0.99 5.07 2.03
C TYR A 31 0.41 4.42 0.79
N SER A 32 1.24 4.08 -0.19
CA SER A 32 0.73 3.54 -1.44
C SER A 32 1.44 2.29 -1.90
N PHE A 33 0.65 1.44 -2.55
CA PHE A 33 1.12 0.26 -3.28
C PHE A 33 0.64 0.36 -4.72
N ASN A 34 1.55 0.12 -5.65
CA ASN A 34 1.30 0.17 -7.09
C ASN A 34 1.71 -1.13 -7.77
N LYS A 35 0.84 -1.70 -8.61
CA LYS A 35 1.15 -2.83 -9.49
C LYS A 35 0.50 -2.61 -10.86
N GLY A 36 1.29 -2.20 -11.84
CA GLY A 36 0.79 -1.85 -13.16
C GLY A 36 -0.19 -0.67 -13.10
N LYS A 37 -1.43 -0.87 -13.55
CA LYS A 37 -2.51 0.13 -13.47
C LYS A 37 -3.31 0.05 -12.17
N SER A 38 -3.06 -0.94 -11.32
CA SER A 38 -3.74 -1.10 -10.04
C SER A 38 -2.97 -0.42 -8.93
N ARG A 39 -3.70 0.27 -8.05
CA ARG A 39 -3.14 1.02 -6.91
C ARG A 39 -4.06 0.91 -5.71
N VAL A 40 -3.47 0.81 -4.53
CA VAL A 40 -4.15 1.12 -3.27
C VAL A 40 -3.37 2.20 -2.54
N GLU A 41 -4.07 3.22 -2.05
CA GLU A 41 -3.50 4.31 -1.28
C GLU A 41 -4.25 4.44 0.06
N MET A 42 -3.54 4.38 1.18
CA MET A 42 -4.06 4.71 2.49
C MET A 42 -3.70 6.15 2.84
N LYS A 43 -4.68 6.96 3.23
CA LYS A 43 -4.51 8.33 3.71
C LYS A 43 -4.92 8.43 5.18
N ILE A 44 -4.04 8.94 6.03
CA ILE A 44 -4.36 9.31 7.40
C ILE A 44 -5.01 10.69 7.41
N LEU A 45 -6.22 10.81 7.96
CA LEU A 45 -7.00 12.06 7.86
C LEU A 45 -6.71 13.08 8.97
N SER A 46 -5.84 12.75 9.92
CA SER A 46 -5.41 13.68 10.98
C SER A 46 -4.42 14.75 10.48
N GLY A 47 -3.92 14.62 9.25
CA GLY A 47 -2.89 15.52 8.70
C GLY A 47 -1.45 15.16 9.12
N HIS A 48 -1.27 14.04 9.82
CA HIS A 48 0.04 13.51 10.21
C HIS A 48 0.34 12.20 9.47
N ASN A 49 1.63 11.85 9.38
CA ASN A 49 2.11 10.59 8.82
C ASN A 49 2.33 9.49 9.88
N TYR A 50 1.58 9.55 10.98
CA TYR A 50 1.64 8.58 12.08
C TYR A 50 0.29 8.46 12.77
N LEU A 51 0.11 7.35 13.47
CA LEU A 51 -0.99 7.12 14.40
C LEU A 51 -0.59 7.50 15.82
N ILE A 52 -1.57 7.71 16.70
CA ILE A 52 -1.35 8.01 18.11
C ILE A 52 -2.01 6.88 18.91
N TYR A 53 -1.32 6.34 19.91
CA TYR A 53 -1.89 5.34 20.80
C TYR A 53 -3.17 5.85 21.48
N ASP A 54 -4.11 4.93 21.72
CA ASP A 54 -5.40 5.15 22.38
C ASP A 54 -6.21 6.33 21.80
N THR A 55 -5.96 6.66 20.54
CA THR A 55 -6.60 7.76 19.83
C THR A 55 -7.23 7.21 18.55
N PRO A 56 -8.57 7.25 18.40
CA PRO A 56 -9.22 6.83 17.18
C PRO A 56 -8.91 7.80 16.04
N ILE A 57 -8.25 7.31 15.00
CA ILE A 57 -7.85 8.11 13.83
C ILE A 57 -8.55 7.56 12.60
N LYS A 58 -9.21 8.45 11.85
CA LYS A 58 -9.85 8.10 10.59
C LYS A 58 -8.81 7.96 9.49
N THR A 59 -8.97 6.93 8.67
CA THR A 59 -8.17 6.72 7.46
C THR A 59 -9.06 6.32 6.29
N ASN A 60 -8.61 6.61 5.08
CA ASN A 60 -9.25 6.17 3.84
C ASN A 60 -8.31 5.28 3.06
N PHE A 61 -8.82 4.16 2.54
CA PHE A 61 -8.15 3.33 1.54
C PHE A 61 -8.82 3.55 0.20
N GLU A 62 -8.11 4.17 -0.74
CA GLU A 62 -8.56 4.41 -2.11
C GLU A 62 -8.04 3.28 -3.02
N TRP A 63 -8.97 2.58 -3.66
CA TRP A 63 -8.71 1.40 -4.49
C TRP A 63 -8.91 1.78 -5.96
N THR A 64 -7.82 1.78 -6.74
CA THR A 64 -7.85 2.05 -8.18
C THR A 64 -7.63 0.75 -8.94
N ASN A 65 -8.58 0.39 -9.82
CA ASN A 65 -8.56 -0.88 -10.57
C ASN A 65 -8.40 -2.12 -9.67
N ILE A 66 -9.03 -2.09 -8.49
CA ILE A 66 -9.11 -3.18 -7.51
C ILE A 66 -10.54 -3.16 -6.94
N ASP A 67 -11.19 -4.32 -6.82
CA ASP A 67 -12.53 -4.40 -6.21
C ASP A 67 -12.45 -4.32 -4.68
N SER A 68 -12.76 -3.15 -4.14
CA SER A 68 -12.72 -2.86 -2.71
C SER A 68 -13.68 -3.73 -1.87
N LYS A 69 -14.73 -4.31 -2.45
CA LYS A 69 -15.67 -5.19 -1.72
C LYS A 69 -15.07 -6.56 -1.40
N THR A 70 -14.09 -6.99 -2.19
CA THR A 70 -13.40 -8.28 -2.01
C THR A 70 -12.03 -8.12 -1.36
N SER A 71 -11.57 -6.89 -1.22
CA SER A 71 -10.35 -6.54 -0.49
C SER A 71 -10.52 -6.72 1.02
N SER A 72 -9.43 -7.09 1.70
CA SER A 72 -9.36 -7.17 3.15
C SER A 72 -8.28 -6.24 3.68
N ILE A 73 -8.60 -5.54 4.77
CA ILE A 73 -7.69 -4.67 5.53
C ILE A 73 -7.58 -5.28 6.93
N ILE A 74 -6.37 -5.65 7.33
CA ILE A 74 -6.12 -6.40 8.56
C ILE A 74 -5.05 -5.70 9.37
N GLY A 75 -5.34 -5.44 10.65
CA GLY A 75 -4.40 -4.84 11.59
C GLY A 75 -5.06 -4.60 12.94
N THR A 76 -4.26 -4.47 13.99
CA THR A 76 -4.72 -4.19 15.35
C THR A 76 -5.51 -2.88 15.38
N GLY A 77 -6.69 -2.90 16.00
CA GLY A 77 -7.47 -1.68 16.24
C GLY A 77 -8.17 -1.10 15.00
N ILE A 78 -8.12 -1.78 13.85
CA ILE A 78 -8.78 -1.33 12.63
C ILE A 78 -10.25 -1.72 12.65
N ARG A 79 -11.12 -0.72 12.48
CA ARG A 79 -12.56 -0.86 12.32
C ARG A 79 -12.99 -0.31 10.96
N ILE A 80 -13.61 -1.14 10.13
CA ILE A 80 -14.19 -0.69 8.86
C ILE A 80 -15.50 0.05 9.16
N LEU A 81 -15.61 1.28 8.65
CA LEU A 81 -16.80 2.12 8.80
C LEU A 81 -17.74 1.96 7.60
N GLU A 82 -17.18 2.01 6.40
CA GLU A 82 -17.94 1.97 5.14
C GLU A 82 -17.01 1.53 4.00
N THR A 83 -17.53 0.81 3.02
CA THR A 83 -16.88 0.63 1.71
C THR A 83 -17.84 1.04 0.60
N LYS A 84 -17.50 2.10 -0.14
CA LYS A 84 -18.34 2.65 -1.21
C LYS A 84 -17.49 3.34 -2.27
N ASN A 85 -17.86 3.18 -3.54
CA ASN A 85 -17.24 3.86 -4.69
C ASN A 85 -15.70 3.72 -4.75
N GLY A 86 -15.18 2.51 -4.51
CA GLY A 86 -13.73 2.26 -4.53
C GLY A 86 -12.97 2.85 -3.34
N VAL A 87 -13.66 3.33 -2.30
CA VAL A 87 -13.05 3.83 -1.07
C VAL A 87 -13.53 3.02 0.13
N THR A 88 -12.60 2.53 0.95
CA THR A 88 -12.88 1.94 2.25
C THR A 88 -12.49 2.91 3.35
N LYS A 89 -13.48 3.42 4.08
CA LYS A 89 -13.27 4.29 5.25
C LYS A 89 -13.07 3.42 6.47
N THR A 90 -12.03 3.72 7.24
CA THR A 90 -11.74 3.01 8.49
C THR A 90 -11.46 3.97 9.62
N GLU A 91 -11.60 3.47 10.83
CA GLU A 91 -11.08 4.09 12.04
C GLU A 91 -10.06 3.14 12.64
N ILE A 92 -8.89 3.66 13.01
CA ILE A 92 -7.82 2.89 13.62
C ILE A 92 -7.60 3.44 15.02
N ASN A 93 -7.81 2.60 16.03
CA ASN A 93 -7.50 2.90 17.42
C ASN A 93 -6.59 1.81 17.98
N VAL A 94 -5.30 2.11 18.10
CA VAL A 94 -4.30 1.14 18.56
C VAL A 94 -4.09 1.29 20.07
N PRO A 95 -4.39 0.26 20.88
CA PRO A 95 -4.16 0.33 22.31
C PRO A 95 -2.66 0.29 22.65
N GLU A 96 -2.21 1.14 23.58
CA GLU A 96 -0.80 1.23 23.97
C GLU A 96 -0.24 -0.10 24.53
N ASN A 97 -1.07 -0.90 25.17
CA ASN A 97 -0.67 -2.15 25.83
C ASN A 97 -0.54 -3.37 24.90
N ILE A 98 -0.82 -3.24 23.59
CA ILE A 98 -0.90 -4.39 22.68
C ILE A 98 0.34 -4.53 21.78
N LEU A 99 1.02 -3.43 21.42
CA LEU A 99 2.14 -3.50 20.47
C LEU A 99 3.49 -3.48 21.19
N LYS A 100 4.39 -4.37 20.72
CA LYS A 100 5.80 -4.40 21.12
C LYS A 100 6.68 -3.41 20.33
N SER A 101 6.09 -2.70 19.37
CA SER A 101 6.80 -1.82 18.44
C SER A 101 6.00 -0.57 18.12
N ASP A 102 6.70 0.54 17.90
CA ASP A 102 6.15 1.85 17.49
C ASP A 102 5.68 1.89 16.01
N THR A 103 5.18 0.77 15.50
CA THR A 103 4.75 0.61 14.12
C THR A 103 3.58 -0.35 14.04
N LEU A 104 2.48 0.11 13.43
CA LEU A 104 1.37 -0.73 13.05
C LEU A 104 1.63 -1.31 11.66
N TYR A 105 1.57 -2.63 11.56
CA TYR A 105 1.61 -3.35 10.29
C TYR A 105 0.18 -3.57 9.81
N ILE A 106 -0.22 -2.86 8.76
CA ILE A 106 -1.54 -2.98 8.13
C ILE A 106 -1.40 -3.86 6.91
N LYS A 107 -1.92 -5.09 6.99
CA LYS A 107 -1.87 -6.07 5.91
C LYS A 107 -3.07 -5.91 5.00
N LEU A 108 -2.81 -5.93 3.70
CA LEU A 108 -3.81 -5.82 2.65
C LEU A 108 -3.79 -7.10 1.81
N ASN A 109 -4.97 -7.70 1.63
CA ASN A 109 -5.18 -8.82 0.71
C ASN A 109 -6.25 -8.43 -0.31
N PHE A 110 -5.98 -8.59 -1.58
CA PHE A 110 -6.91 -8.25 -2.66
C PHE A 110 -6.56 -9.00 -3.94
N ARG A 111 -7.39 -8.87 -4.98
CA ARG A 111 -7.13 -9.49 -6.29
C ARG A 111 -6.81 -8.45 -7.35
N ILE A 112 -5.81 -8.73 -8.17
CA ILE A 112 -5.49 -7.99 -9.40
C ILE A 112 -5.53 -8.99 -10.54
N ASN A 113 -6.37 -8.75 -11.55
CA ASN A 113 -6.54 -9.64 -12.71
C ASN A 113 -6.79 -11.11 -12.33
N GLY A 114 -7.56 -11.35 -11.27
CA GLY A 114 -7.86 -12.70 -10.74
C GLY A 114 -6.80 -13.29 -9.82
N GLU A 115 -5.59 -12.72 -9.76
CA GLU A 115 -4.50 -13.20 -8.90
C GLU A 115 -4.57 -12.58 -7.51
N ASN A 116 -4.39 -13.42 -6.47
CA ASN A 116 -4.26 -12.94 -5.10
C ASN A 116 -2.97 -12.13 -4.93
N THR A 117 -3.11 -10.90 -4.47
CA THR A 117 -2.02 -9.98 -4.14
C THR A 117 -2.05 -9.69 -2.65
N ARG A 118 -0.87 -9.66 -2.04
CA ARG A 118 -0.67 -9.32 -0.63
C ARG A 118 0.35 -8.20 -0.53
N THR A 119 0.08 -7.21 0.30
CA THR A 119 1.03 -6.13 0.63
C THR A 119 0.81 -5.68 2.08
N GLU A 120 1.69 -4.83 2.57
CA GLU A 120 1.65 -4.33 3.94
C GLU A 120 2.10 -2.87 4.00
N PHE A 121 1.34 -2.04 4.71
CA PHE A 121 1.74 -0.70 5.08
C PHE A 121 2.31 -0.69 6.51
N ARG A 122 3.45 -0.02 6.66
CA ARG A 122 4.17 0.12 7.94
C ARG A 122 3.96 1.54 8.45
N VAL A 123 3.04 1.69 9.38
CA VAL A 123 2.56 3.00 9.84
C VAL A 123 3.16 3.29 11.22
N PRO A 124 3.98 4.34 11.38
CA PRO A 124 4.52 4.71 12.69
C PRO A 124 3.41 5.04 13.68
N ILE A 125 3.64 4.74 14.96
CA ILE A 125 2.75 5.10 16.07
C ILE A 125 3.53 5.90 17.09
N LYS A 126 2.89 6.91 17.68
CA LYS A 126 3.48 7.74 18.72
C LYS A 126 2.61 7.74 19.97
N THR A 127 3.23 7.87 21.13
CA THR A 127 2.54 8.19 22.37
C THR A 127 2.02 9.62 22.33
N LYS A 128 0.85 9.84 22.94
CA LYS A 128 0.28 11.17 23.16
C LYS A 128 1.12 11.86 24.25
N ARG A 129 2.08 12.70 23.83
CA ARG A 129 2.85 13.54 24.76
C ARG A 129 1.97 14.66 25.33
#